data_AF-A0A8C8TXJ5-F1
#
_entry.id   AF-A0A8C8TXJ5-F1
#
_cell.length_a   1.000
_cell.length_b   1.000
_cell.length_c   1.000
_cell.angle_alpha   90.00
_cell.angle_beta   90.00
_cell.angle_gamma   90.00
#
_symmetry.space_group_name_H-M   'P 1'
#
loop_
_entity.id
_entity.type
_entity.pdbx_description
1 polymer ?
#
loop_
_entity_poly.entity_id
_entity_poly.type
_entity_poly.pdbx_seq_one_letter_code
_entity_poly.pdbx_strand_id
1 'polypeptide(L)'
;MGSDVVIDGYPVTTNQMNILEARSIIPMVIFELEVPSKEIFKRLLLEKKMEQSTPYPLHNSTQIIAHKNAKYHKNIKEIREFYQEQHQNWHVIDGFHSKWWVWNEIIKDIQQMNKYIQIYMERIKDGKAACIDKLCITPDELIARLGEFGQFCPVSLAESYELNDCSTTNSLEFAAEFRGHYYKMSSKENLNKFLMNPELYVPPLAPHPLPPAALLPKRLTLSELKSRFPKCAELQGYCPVTYLDGKQRYEALVPGNIQYAAEYRDRIFICETEEKLQKFLRMPMHYWDQKLPYKLPPLKEPIHLTSLPLPGYLEQGTATSLIKAMNAAGCLKPKFPFLSVRRSVLLYVAFHLKAFNPKGSQYSRQKYKKKMEKFVERCELITYLSAKMTRKYKEPQFRAIDFDHKLQAFFSLRNIDPVTG
;
A
#
# COMPACT_ATOMS: atom_id res chain seq x y z
N MET A 1 42.40 -4.26 33.05
CA MET A 1 42.06 -4.35 31.61
C MET A 1 41.76 -5.81 31.36
N GLY A 2 40.48 -6.16 31.19
CA GLY A 2 40.12 -7.53 30.82
C GLY A 2 40.68 -7.82 29.42
N SER A 3 41.21 -9.02 29.23
CA SER A 3 41.60 -9.50 27.90
C SER A 3 40.34 -9.67 27.05
N ASP A 4 40.24 -8.94 25.95
CA ASP A 4 39.19 -9.17 24.95
C ASP A 4 39.38 -10.57 24.33
N VAL A 5 38.28 -11.30 24.14
CA VAL A 5 38.30 -12.68 23.64
C VAL A 5 37.59 -12.74 22.30
N VAL A 6 38.21 -13.40 21.33
CA VAL A 6 37.59 -13.74 20.05
C VAL A 6 37.17 -15.21 20.09
N ILE A 7 35.89 -15.47 19.86
CA ILE A 7 35.35 -16.83 19.73
C ILE A 7 35.30 -17.15 18.24
N ASP A 8 36.12 -18.10 17.79
CA ASP A 8 36.18 -18.54 16.39
C ASP A 8 35.50 -19.92 16.24
N GLY A 9 34.55 -20.01 15.31
CA GLY A 9 33.87 -21.26 14.97
C GLY A 9 32.87 -21.78 16.02
N TYR A 10 32.37 -20.93 16.91
CA TYR A 10 31.35 -21.27 17.91
C TYR A 10 30.46 -20.04 18.20
N PRO A 11 29.12 -20.16 18.31
CA PRO A 11 28.33 -21.38 18.22
C PRO A 11 28.04 -21.82 16.76
N VAL A 12 27.92 -23.14 16.54
CA VAL A 12 27.55 -23.75 15.24
C VAL A 12 26.22 -24.52 15.30
N THR A 13 25.57 -24.54 16.47
CA THR A 13 24.26 -25.17 16.70
C THR A 13 23.46 -24.33 17.71
N THR A 14 22.14 -24.44 17.67
CA THR A 14 21.22 -23.77 18.60
C THR A 14 21.45 -24.17 20.05
N ASN A 15 21.77 -25.45 20.31
CA ASN A 15 22.13 -25.89 21.66
C ASN A 15 23.36 -25.16 22.22
N GLN A 16 24.37 -24.91 21.38
CA GLN A 16 25.57 -24.18 21.79
C GLN A 16 25.27 -22.70 22.05
N MET A 17 24.47 -22.08 21.17
CA MET A 17 23.97 -20.73 21.38
C MET A 17 23.22 -20.62 22.72
N ASN A 18 22.28 -21.52 23.01
CA ASN A 18 21.55 -21.55 24.28
C ASN A 18 22.47 -21.67 25.50
N ILE A 19 23.58 -22.42 25.39
CA ILE A 19 24.58 -22.54 26.47
C ILE A 19 25.34 -21.22 26.69
N LEU A 20 25.64 -20.47 25.64
CA LEU A 20 26.29 -19.15 25.75
C LEU A 20 25.34 -18.16 26.43
N GLU A 21 24.09 -18.09 25.97
CA GLU A 21 23.07 -17.21 26.53
C GLU A 21 22.80 -17.52 28.00
N ALA A 22 22.67 -18.80 28.36
CA ALA A 22 22.47 -19.24 29.75
C ALA A 22 23.64 -18.90 30.69
N ARG A 23 24.83 -18.63 30.13
CA ARG A 23 26.03 -18.20 30.89
C ARG A 23 26.32 -16.71 30.72
N SER A 24 25.45 -15.96 30.04
CA SER A 24 25.64 -14.55 29.73
C SER A 24 26.96 -14.26 29.01
N ILE A 25 27.41 -15.19 28.16
CA ILE A 25 28.57 -15.01 27.28
C ILE A 25 28.06 -14.49 25.94
N ILE A 26 27.78 -13.19 25.87
CA ILE A 26 27.21 -12.53 24.68
C ILE A 26 28.33 -11.81 23.93
N PRO A 27 28.62 -12.17 22.67
CA PRO A 27 29.56 -11.42 21.86
C PRO A 27 29.06 -9.98 21.63
N MET A 28 29.94 -8.99 21.77
CA MET A 28 29.58 -7.59 21.43
C MET A 28 29.33 -7.39 19.93
N VAL A 29 29.97 -8.22 19.10
CA VAL A 29 29.84 -8.20 17.65
C VAL A 29 30.10 -9.60 17.12
N ILE A 30 29.32 -10.02 16.13
CA ILE A 30 29.48 -11.29 15.44
C ILE A 30 29.71 -10.99 13.96
N PHE A 31 30.82 -11.48 13.42
CA PHE A 31 31.14 -11.35 12.00
C PHE A 31 30.95 -12.67 11.27
N GLU A 32 30.08 -12.67 10.27
CA GLU A 32 29.89 -13.78 9.35
C GLU A 32 30.59 -13.50 8.03
N LEU A 33 31.58 -14.33 7.67
CA LEU A 33 32.25 -14.23 6.38
C LEU A 33 31.47 -15.02 5.32
N GLU A 34 30.70 -14.33 4.49
CA GLU A 34 29.92 -14.94 3.43
C GLU A 34 30.82 -15.24 2.22
N VAL A 35 30.88 -16.52 1.82
CA VAL A 35 31.63 -16.96 0.63
C VAL A 35 30.79 -17.96 -0.16
N PRO A 36 30.61 -17.78 -1.49
CA PRO A 36 29.90 -18.75 -2.30
C PRO A 36 30.54 -20.15 -2.22
N SER A 37 29.72 -21.19 -2.05
CA SER A 37 30.19 -22.58 -1.93
C SER A 37 31.15 -23.00 -3.06
N LYS A 38 30.91 -22.56 -4.29
CA LYS A 38 31.79 -22.82 -5.45
C LYS A 38 33.21 -22.29 -5.23
N GLU A 39 33.33 -21.09 -4.68
CA GLU A 39 34.61 -20.47 -4.38
C GLU A 39 35.31 -21.18 -3.21
N ILE A 40 34.57 -21.60 -2.18
CA ILE A 40 35.12 -22.40 -1.07
C ILE A 40 35.81 -23.67 -1.61
N PHE A 41 35.15 -24.43 -2.47
CA PHE A 41 35.74 -25.65 -3.05
C PHE A 41 36.90 -25.37 -4.01
N LYS A 42 36.86 -24.25 -4.74
CA LYS A 42 37.97 -23.82 -5.59
C LYS A 42 39.20 -23.49 -4.75
N ARG A 43 39.04 -22.73 -3.66
CA ARG A 43 40.12 -22.39 -2.69
C ARG A 43 40.69 -23.66 -2.06
N LEU A 44 39.84 -24.60 -1.65
CA LEU A 44 40.26 -25.90 -1.11
C LEU A 44 41.14 -26.70 -2.09
N LEU A 45 40.79 -26.71 -3.38
CA LEU A 45 41.57 -27.41 -4.40
C LEU A 45 42.93 -26.76 -4.65
N LEU A 46 42.99 -25.43 -4.61
CA LEU A 46 44.24 -24.68 -4.76
C LEU A 46 45.16 -24.88 -3.56
N GLU A 47 44.61 -24.83 -2.35
CA GLU A 47 45.35 -25.06 -1.09
C GLU A 47 46.02 -26.44 -1.09
N LYS A 48 45.28 -27.50 -1.44
CA LYS A 48 45.83 -28.86 -1.58
C LYS A 48 46.96 -29.00 -2.60
N LYS A 49 47.00 -28.15 -3.62
CA LYS A 49 48.09 -28.14 -4.62
C LYS A 49 49.35 -27.43 -4.11
N MET A 50 49.19 -26.52 -3.13
CA MET A 50 50.25 -25.67 -2.60
C MET A 50 50.80 -26.18 -1.25
N GLU A 51 50.03 -26.97 -0.51
CA GLU A 51 50.45 -27.54 0.78
C GLU A 51 51.58 -28.56 0.62
N GLN A 52 52.68 -28.35 1.37
CA GLN A 52 53.68 -29.39 1.64
C GLN A 52 53.12 -30.39 2.66
N SER A 53 53.49 -31.67 2.53
CA SER A 53 53.04 -32.75 3.41
C SER A 53 53.21 -32.39 4.89
N THR A 54 52.10 -32.13 5.59
CA THR A 54 52.10 -31.98 7.04
C THR A 54 52.37 -33.33 7.71
N PRO A 55 53.00 -33.37 8.91
CA PRO A 55 53.27 -34.62 9.62
C PRO A 55 52.01 -35.29 10.20
N TYR A 56 50.83 -34.67 10.05
CA TYR A 56 49.55 -35.15 10.52
C TYR A 56 48.46 -34.97 9.47
N PRO A 57 47.41 -35.81 9.47
CA PRO A 57 46.29 -35.69 8.54
C PRO A 57 45.41 -34.47 8.86
N LEU A 58 45.10 -33.69 7.83
CA LEU A 58 44.17 -32.56 7.92
C LEU A 58 42.74 -32.99 7.60
N HIS A 59 41.74 -32.44 8.30
CA HIS A 59 40.32 -32.65 8.00
C HIS A 59 39.82 -31.76 6.84
N ASN A 60 40.60 -31.68 5.77
CA ASN A 60 40.35 -30.83 4.59
C ASN A 60 39.89 -31.66 3.37
N SER A 61 39.40 -32.89 3.56
CA SER A 61 38.84 -33.68 2.45
C SER A 61 37.60 -32.99 1.85
N THR A 62 37.40 -33.14 0.54
CA THR A 62 36.26 -32.50 -0.15
C THR A 62 34.92 -32.96 0.45
N GLN A 63 34.83 -34.23 0.85
CA GLN A 63 33.66 -34.81 1.51
C GLN A 63 33.42 -34.19 2.90
N ILE A 64 34.47 -34.02 3.71
CA ILE A 64 34.37 -33.40 5.03
C ILE A 64 33.92 -31.93 4.91
N ILE A 65 34.51 -31.18 3.99
CA ILE A 65 34.15 -29.77 3.77
C ILE A 65 32.71 -29.66 3.24
N ALA A 66 32.29 -30.54 2.32
CA ALA A 66 30.91 -30.58 1.86
C ALA A 66 29.92 -30.83 2.99
N HIS A 67 30.21 -31.79 3.88
CA HIS A 67 29.39 -32.06 5.06
C HIS A 67 29.34 -30.86 6.03
N LYS A 68 30.49 -30.25 6.33
CA LYS A 68 30.56 -29.03 7.18
C LYS A 68 29.76 -27.87 6.57
N ASN A 69 29.91 -27.64 5.28
CA ASN A 69 29.22 -26.57 4.56
C ASN A 69 27.70 -26.78 4.54
N ALA A 70 27.25 -28.02 4.32
CA ALA A 70 25.82 -28.36 4.39
C ALA A 70 25.26 -28.16 5.81
N LYS A 71 26.00 -28.57 6.85
CA LYS A 71 25.60 -28.39 8.24
C LYS A 71 25.54 -26.91 8.64
N TYR A 72 26.50 -26.10 8.18
CA TYR A 72 26.50 -24.65 8.38
C TYR A 72 25.23 -24.01 7.82
N HIS A 73 24.95 -24.22 6.53
CA HIS A 73 23.77 -23.63 5.87
C HIS A 73 22.45 -24.06 6.50
N LYS A 74 22.40 -25.27 7.07
CA LYS A 74 21.24 -25.77 7.81
C LYS A 74 20.99 -24.99 9.11
N ASN A 75 22.03 -24.64 9.84
CA ASN A 75 21.91 -24.12 11.21
C ASN A 75 22.05 -22.60 11.32
N ILE A 76 22.84 -21.98 10.43
CA ILE A 76 23.23 -20.57 10.58
C ILE A 76 22.04 -19.62 10.54
N LYS A 77 21.01 -19.94 9.75
CA LYS A 77 19.83 -19.09 9.60
C LYS A 77 19.14 -18.83 10.95
N GLU A 78 18.89 -19.89 11.71
CA GLU A 78 18.22 -19.81 13.01
C GLU A 78 19.07 -19.08 14.06
N ILE A 79 20.38 -19.33 14.07
CA ILE A 79 21.33 -18.65 14.98
C ILE A 79 21.41 -17.15 14.63
N ARG A 80 21.48 -16.82 13.35
CA ARG A 80 21.53 -15.44 12.86
C ARG A 80 20.25 -14.69 13.23
N GLU A 81 19.09 -15.28 12.97
CA GLU A 81 17.79 -14.70 13.31
C GLU A 81 17.70 -14.42 14.82
N PHE A 82 18.13 -15.37 15.66
CA PHE A 82 18.17 -15.17 17.11
C PHE A 82 19.06 -13.99 17.53
N TYR A 83 20.32 -13.95 17.11
CA TYR A 83 21.23 -12.86 17.50
C TYR A 83 20.80 -11.50 16.94
N GLN A 84 20.22 -11.48 15.73
CA GLN A 84 19.71 -10.26 15.13
C GLN A 84 18.49 -9.72 15.88
N GLU A 85 17.59 -10.60 16.35
CA GLU A 85 16.39 -10.23 17.11
C GLU A 85 16.71 -9.84 18.55
N GLN A 86 17.59 -10.60 19.21
CA GLN A 86 17.90 -10.41 20.63
C GLN A 86 18.96 -9.35 20.88
N HIS A 87 19.98 -9.25 20.03
CA HIS A 87 21.18 -8.47 20.34
C HIS A 87 21.55 -7.44 19.26
N GLN A 88 20.98 -7.52 18.06
CA GLN A 88 21.27 -6.60 16.94
C GLN A 88 22.77 -6.46 16.62
N ASN A 89 23.55 -7.52 16.84
CA ASN A 89 25.02 -7.51 16.83
C ASN A 89 25.65 -8.36 15.70
N TRP A 90 24.87 -8.78 14.70
CA TRP A 90 25.32 -9.64 13.61
C TRP A 90 25.68 -8.86 12.36
N HIS A 91 26.89 -9.06 11.85
CA HIS A 91 27.43 -8.38 10.68
C HIS A 91 27.90 -9.39 9.63
N VAL A 92 27.31 -9.32 8.43
CA VAL A 92 27.75 -10.14 7.29
C VAL A 92 28.78 -9.38 6.47
N ILE A 93 29.94 -10.00 6.24
CA ILE A 93 31.05 -9.45 5.47
C ILE A 93 31.29 -10.34 4.25
N ASP A 94 31.46 -9.72 3.08
CA ASP A 94 31.81 -10.44 1.86
C ASP A 94 33.25 -10.99 1.93
N GLY A 95 33.36 -12.30 2.16
CA GLY A 95 34.62 -13.03 2.21
C GLY A 95 35.20 -13.40 0.84
N PHE A 96 34.55 -12.99 -0.26
CA PHE A 96 35.09 -13.17 -1.61
C PHE A 96 36.30 -12.25 -1.87
N HIS A 97 36.38 -11.12 -1.18
CA HIS A 97 37.48 -10.17 -1.26
C HIS A 97 38.81 -10.71 -0.69
N SER A 98 39.88 -9.92 -0.85
CA SER A 98 41.21 -10.27 -0.34
C SER A 98 41.24 -10.25 1.19
N LYS A 99 42.16 -11.02 1.79
CA LYS A 99 42.36 -11.04 3.26
C LYS A 99 42.56 -9.63 3.84
N TRP A 100 43.27 -8.77 3.12
CA TRP A 100 43.55 -7.40 3.54
C TRP A 100 42.30 -6.52 3.54
N TRP A 101 41.43 -6.69 2.53
CA TRP A 101 40.16 -5.96 2.49
C TRP A 101 39.23 -6.37 3.64
N VAL A 102 39.06 -7.68 3.85
CA VAL A 102 38.24 -8.23 4.95
C VAL A 102 38.78 -7.74 6.31
N TRP A 103 40.10 -7.80 6.50
CA TRP A 103 40.77 -7.28 7.69
C TRP A 103 40.46 -5.80 7.96
N ASN A 104 40.54 -4.96 6.92
CA ASN A 104 40.26 -3.52 7.07
C ASN A 104 38.80 -3.22 7.38
N GLU A 105 37.85 -3.92 6.75
CA GLU A 105 36.42 -3.74 7.05
C GLU A 105 36.10 -4.15 8.49
N ILE A 106 36.61 -5.30 8.96
CA ILE A 106 36.44 -5.73 10.37
C ILE A 106 37.04 -4.71 11.34
N ILE A 107 38.27 -4.25 11.08
CA ILE A 107 38.93 -3.26 11.95
C ILE A 107 38.11 -1.98 12.03
N LYS A 108 37.59 -1.50 10.91
CA LYS A 108 36.78 -0.29 10.84
C LYS A 108 35.51 -0.42 11.69
N ASP A 109 34.81 -1.55 11.59
CA ASP A 109 33.60 -1.81 12.37
C ASP A 109 33.91 -1.90 13.87
N ILE A 110 34.98 -2.60 14.26
CA ILE A 110 35.43 -2.71 15.66
C ILE A 110 35.84 -1.34 16.21
N GLN A 111 36.60 -0.55 15.46
CA GLN A 111 37.00 0.80 15.86
C GLN A 111 35.79 1.70 16.07
N GLN A 112 34.81 1.62 15.17
CA GLN A 112 33.56 2.37 15.31
C GLN A 112 32.79 1.93 16.56
N MET A 113 32.67 0.62 16.80
CA MET A 113 32.00 0.07 17.97
C MET A 113 32.68 0.49 19.28
N ASN A 114 34.01 0.35 19.37
CA ASN A 114 34.78 0.77 20.54
C ASN A 114 34.61 2.26 20.83
N LYS A 115 34.61 3.10 19.79
CA LYS A 115 34.33 4.53 19.94
C LYS A 115 32.93 4.77 20.50
N TYR A 116 31.91 4.04 20.02
CA TYR A 116 30.55 4.15 20.54
C TYR A 116 30.47 3.78 22.03
N ILE A 117 31.07 2.65 22.42
CA ILE A 117 31.08 2.17 23.81
C ILE A 117 31.81 3.18 24.71
N GLN A 118 32.96 3.70 24.28
CA GLN A 118 33.70 4.71 25.03
C GLN A 118 32.88 5.98 25.25
N ILE A 119 32.24 6.50 24.19
CA ILE A 119 31.37 7.68 24.28
C ILE A 119 30.20 7.41 25.23
N TYR A 120 29.58 6.23 25.14
CA TYR A 120 28.50 5.85 26.04
C TYR A 120 28.97 5.85 27.51
N MET A 121 30.07 5.14 27.82
CA MET A 121 30.61 5.04 29.17
C MET A 121 30.99 6.41 29.75
N GLU A 122 31.63 7.27 28.94
CA GLU A 122 31.99 8.64 29.34
C GLU A 122 30.74 9.48 29.65
N ARG A 123 29.74 9.45 28.77
CA ARG A 123 28.51 10.24 28.95
C ARG A 123 27.69 9.78 30.14
N ILE A 124 27.56 8.47 30.35
CA ILE A 124 26.84 7.93 31.50
C ILE A 124 27.56 8.28 32.81
N LYS A 125 28.91 8.19 32.84
CA LYS A 125 29.71 8.62 34.00
C LYS A 125 29.52 10.11 34.32
N ASP A 126 29.40 10.95 33.30
CA ASP A 126 29.09 12.38 33.42
C ASP A 126 27.62 12.68 33.78
N GLY A 127 26.77 11.65 33.92
CA GLY A 127 25.34 11.81 34.17
C GLY A 127 24.55 12.36 32.98
N LYS A 128 25.10 12.31 31.76
CA LYS A 128 24.47 12.75 30.51
C LYS A 128 23.76 11.60 29.81
N ALA A 129 22.80 11.91 28.94
CA ALA A 129 22.13 10.89 28.13
C ALA A 129 23.06 10.34 27.05
N ALA A 130 22.95 9.05 26.70
CA ALA A 130 23.79 8.39 25.69
C ALA A 130 22.98 7.44 24.79
N CYS A 131 23.40 7.26 23.53
CA CYS A 131 22.75 6.32 22.62
C CYS A 131 22.95 4.87 23.05
N ILE A 132 21.96 4.02 22.79
CA ILE A 132 21.99 2.60 23.18
C ILE A 132 21.94 1.59 22.03
N ASP A 133 21.82 2.07 20.79
CA ASP A 133 21.67 1.26 19.56
C ASP A 133 22.62 0.06 19.44
N LYS A 134 23.87 0.23 19.88
CA LYS A 134 24.95 -0.75 19.64
C LYS A 134 25.44 -1.47 20.89
N LEU A 135 24.59 -1.55 21.92
CA LEU A 135 24.97 -2.09 23.22
C LEU A 135 24.46 -3.52 23.48
N CYS A 136 23.96 -4.21 22.44
CA CYS A 136 23.41 -5.57 22.56
C CYS A 136 22.29 -5.69 23.59
N ILE A 137 21.40 -4.68 23.64
CA ILE A 137 20.30 -4.66 24.60
C ILE A 137 19.17 -5.54 24.09
N THR A 138 18.74 -6.46 24.94
CA THR A 138 17.63 -7.37 24.62
C THR A 138 16.28 -6.66 24.65
N PRO A 139 15.29 -7.11 23.86
CA PRO A 139 13.93 -6.56 23.93
C PRO A 139 13.34 -6.61 25.35
N ASP A 140 13.63 -7.67 26.11
CA ASP A 140 13.15 -7.82 27.49
C ASP A 140 13.83 -6.82 28.43
N GLU A 141 15.15 -6.64 28.33
CA GLU A 141 15.86 -5.59 29.08
C GLU A 141 15.35 -4.21 28.72
N LEU A 142 15.12 -3.94 27.43
CA LEU A 142 14.59 -2.68 26.96
C LEU A 142 13.26 -2.38 27.65
N ILE A 143 12.32 -3.33 27.65
CA ILE A 143 10.99 -3.21 28.26
C ILE A 143 11.11 -3.01 29.78
N ALA A 144 11.98 -3.77 30.45
CA ALA A 144 12.15 -3.70 31.90
C ALA A 144 12.71 -2.36 32.38
N ARG A 145 13.50 -1.68 31.54
CA ARG A 145 14.17 -0.41 31.85
C ARG A 145 13.54 0.79 31.15
N LEU A 146 12.37 0.65 30.53
CA LEU A 146 11.68 1.79 29.93
C LEU A 146 11.41 2.86 31.00
N GLY A 147 11.69 4.10 30.64
CA GLY A 147 11.36 5.25 31.49
C GLY A 147 9.86 5.53 31.54
N GLU A 148 9.52 6.67 32.14
CA GLU A 148 8.14 7.09 32.43
C GLU A 148 7.27 7.31 31.18
N PHE A 149 7.90 7.47 30.01
CA PHE A 149 7.21 7.61 28.72
C PHE A 149 7.00 6.29 27.98
N GLY A 150 7.50 5.16 28.51
CA GLY A 150 7.37 3.86 27.87
C GLY A 150 7.94 3.86 26.45
N GLN A 151 7.12 3.47 25.49
CA GLN A 151 7.48 3.43 24.07
C GLN A 151 7.21 4.76 23.33
N PHE A 152 6.75 5.81 24.01
CA PHE A 152 6.42 7.09 23.39
C PHE A 152 7.61 8.05 23.40
N CYS A 153 7.70 8.88 22.36
CA CYS A 153 8.76 9.88 22.28
C CYS A 153 8.55 11.03 23.28
N PRO A 154 9.44 11.21 24.28
CA PRO A 154 9.29 12.28 25.27
C PRO A 154 9.45 13.67 24.64
N VAL A 155 10.35 13.82 23.66
CA VAL A 155 10.60 15.10 22.97
C VAL A 155 9.39 15.54 22.16
N SER A 156 8.74 14.63 21.44
CA SER A 156 7.52 14.94 20.69
C SER A 156 6.38 15.35 21.61
N LEU A 157 6.23 14.66 22.74
CA LEU A 157 5.19 15.00 23.70
C LEU A 157 5.46 16.37 24.36
N ALA A 158 6.72 16.68 24.65
CA ALA A 158 7.10 17.94 25.28
C ALA A 158 6.96 19.16 24.37
N GLU A 159 7.33 19.04 23.08
CA GLU A 159 7.37 20.19 22.16
C GLU A 159 6.11 20.37 21.33
N SER A 160 5.48 19.28 20.89
CA SER A 160 4.31 19.33 19.99
C SER A 160 3.04 18.73 20.60
N TYR A 161 3.11 18.21 21.84
CA TYR A 161 1.99 17.51 22.49
C TYR A 161 1.50 16.30 21.67
N GLU A 162 2.40 15.67 20.92
CA GLU A 162 2.10 14.53 20.05
C GLU A 162 2.55 13.20 20.67
N LEU A 163 1.63 12.23 20.69
CA LEU A 163 1.88 10.85 21.09
C LEU A 163 2.46 10.05 19.92
N ASN A 164 3.78 10.14 19.74
CA ASN A 164 4.48 9.31 18.75
C ASN A 164 4.88 7.97 19.39
N ASP A 165 4.16 6.91 19.01
CA ASP A 165 4.45 5.54 19.44
C ASP A 165 5.64 4.97 18.64
N CYS A 166 6.74 4.68 19.33
CA CYS A 166 7.96 4.12 18.75
C CYS A 166 8.01 2.58 18.85
N SER A 167 6.93 1.92 19.26
CA SER A 167 6.86 0.45 19.36
C SER A 167 6.82 -0.25 18.00
N THR A 168 6.47 0.45 16.92
CA THR A 168 6.37 -0.13 15.56
C THR A 168 7.72 -0.57 15.00
N THR A 169 8.82 0.00 15.50
CA THR A 169 10.18 -0.24 14.99
C THR A 169 11.01 -0.91 16.09
N ASN A 170 11.52 -2.11 15.81
CA ASN A 170 12.37 -2.86 16.74
C ASN A 170 13.81 -2.31 16.83
N SER A 171 14.19 -1.41 15.92
CA SER A 171 15.51 -0.76 15.94
C SER A 171 15.68 0.15 17.16
N LEU A 172 16.91 0.17 17.69
CA LEU A 172 17.36 1.03 18.78
C LEU A 172 18.12 2.28 18.27
N GLU A 173 18.12 2.54 16.97
CA GLU A 173 18.85 3.65 16.32
C GLU A 173 18.54 5.02 16.96
N PHE A 174 17.28 5.23 17.36
CA PHE A 174 16.80 6.46 18.00
C PHE A 174 16.48 6.25 19.48
N ALA A 175 17.17 5.33 20.15
CA ALA A 175 17.01 5.11 21.58
C ALA A 175 18.21 5.65 22.36
N ALA A 176 17.93 6.14 23.57
CA ALA A 176 18.93 6.68 24.47
C ALA A 176 18.64 6.27 25.92
N GLU A 177 19.70 6.13 26.69
CA GLU A 177 19.65 5.99 28.13
C GLU A 177 19.83 7.35 28.80
N PHE A 178 19.06 7.59 29.85
CA PHE A 178 19.33 8.65 30.80
C PHE A 178 18.98 8.18 32.22
N ARG A 179 19.94 8.32 33.16
CA ARG A 179 19.77 7.95 34.58
C ARG A 179 19.21 6.53 34.79
N GLY A 180 19.74 5.56 34.04
CA GLY A 180 19.35 4.15 34.16
C GLY A 180 18.09 3.73 33.38
N HIS A 181 17.34 4.69 32.82
CA HIS A 181 16.10 4.46 32.09
C HIS A 181 16.29 4.64 30.58
N TYR A 182 15.56 3.87 29.79
CA TYR A 182 15.57 3.92 28.33
C TYR A 182 14.40 4.71 27.78
N TYR A 183 14.70 5.52 26.77
CA TYR A 183 13.74 6.35 26.07
C TYR A 183 13.93 6.17 24.56
N LYS A 184 12.82 6.03 23.82
CA LYS A 184 12.82 5.98 22.36
C LYS A 184 12.39 7.32 21.78
N MET A 185 13.01 7.72 20.70
CA MET A 185 12.71 8.96 20.00
C MET A 185 12.15 8.65 18.61
N SER A 186 11.24 9.50 18.14
CA SER A 186 10.58 9.32 16.85
C SER A 186 11.48 9.64 15.65
N SER A 187 12.60 10.34 15.85
CA SER A 187 13.51 10.74 14.79
C SER A 187 14.92 11.01 15.31
N LYS A 188 15.88 11.08 14.38
CA LYS A 188 17.26 11.48 14.68
C LYS A 188 17.36 12.89 15.28
N GLU A 189 16.51 13.81 14.81
CA GLU A 189 16.45 15.17 15.33
C GLU A 189 16.03 15.18 16.81
N ASN A 190 15.00 14.41 17.15
CA ASN A 190 14.51 14.28 18.51
C ASN A 190 15.54 13.56 19.41
N LEU A 191 16.24 12.54 18.91
CA LEU A 191 17.37 11.93 19.62
C LEU A 191 18.45 12.98 19.93
N ASN A 192 18.87 13.80 18.96
CA ASN A 192 19.91 14.80 19.18
C ASN A 192 19.48 15.85 20.23
N LYS A 193 18.24 16.31 20.20
CA LYS A 193 17.69 17.20 21.23
C LYS A 193 17.73 16.56 22.62
N PHE A 194 17.29 15.31 22.72
CA PHE A 194 17.31 14.55 23.98
C PHE A 194 18.73 14.36 24.51
N LEU A 195 19.71 14.05 23.65
CA LEU A 195 21.11 13.90 24.05
C LEU A 195 21.75 15.21 24.53
N MET A 196 21.29 16.36 24.04
CA MET A 196 21.80 17.67 24.46
C MET A 196 21.27 18.04 25.85
N ASN A 197 19.96 17.96 26.06
CA ASN A 197 19.30 18.38 27.30
C ASN A 197 18.19 17.41 27.72
N PRO A 198 18.53 16.20 28.20
CA PRO A 198 17.54 15.16 28.50
C PRO A 198 16.59 15.57 29.64
N GLU A 199 17.09 16.36 30.60
CA GLU A 199 16.34 16.81 31.79
C GLU A 199 15.07 17.58 31.41
N LEU A 200 15.08 18.35 30.32
CA LEU A 200 13.90 19.10 29.85
C LEU A 200 12.75 18.18 29.39
N TYR A 201 13.06 16.93 29.06
CA TYR A 201 12.12 15.98 28.47
C TYR A 201 11.72 14.85 29.42
N VAL A 202 12.38 14.73 30.58
CA VAL A 202 12.06 13.71 31.59
C VAL A 202 11.59 14.32 32.92
N PRO A 203 10.79 13.61 33.73
CA PRO A 203 10.44 14.08 35.06
C PRO A 203 11.70 14.39 35.90
N PRO A 204 11.69 15.47 36.70
CA PRO A 204 10.56 16.31 37.06
C PRO A 204 10.33 17.55 36.16
N LEU A 205 11.25 17.86 35.24
CA LEU A 205 11.20 19.09 34.43
C LEU A 205 10.39 18.94 33.14
N ALA A 206 10.01 17.72 32.76
CA ALA A 206 9.16 17.46 31.61
C ALA A 206 7.86 18.29 31.68
N PRO A 207 7.52 19.05 30.62
CA PRO A 207 6.36 19.94 30.63
C PRO A 207 5.04 19.16 30.67
N HIS A 208 5.02 17.96 30.09
CA HIS A 208 3.83 17.13 29.93
C HIS A 208 4.15 15.68 30.28
N PRO A 209 3.54 15.12 31.34
CA PRO A 209 3.69 13.70 31.65
C PRO A 209 2.96 12.84 30.64
N LEU A 210 3.38 11.58 30.48
CA LEU A 210 2.65 10.62 29.68
C LEU A 210 1.22 10.42 30.27
N PRO A 211 0.16 10.51 29.45
CA PRO A 211 -1.19 10.23 29.92
C PRO A 211 -1.32 8.79 30.46
N PRO A 212 -2.17 8.55 31.47
CA PRO A 212 -2.47 7.20 31.94
C PRO A 212 -2.93 6.28 30.81
N ALA A 213 -2.69 4.97 30.93
CA ALA A 213 -2.97 4.00 29.87
C ALA A 213 -4.43 3.98 29.36
N ALA A 214 -5.41 4.39 30.19
CA ALA A 214 -6.81 4.53 29.79
C ALA A 214 -7.06 5.71 28.83
N LEU A 215 -6.17 6.70 28.83
CA LEU A 215 -6.19 7.89 27.98
C LEU A 215 -5.18 7.80 26.85
N LEU A 216 -4.57 6.63 26.61
CA LEU A 216 -3.73 6.40 25.44
C LEU A 216 -4.57 5.82 24.30
N PRO A 217 -4.41 6.31 23.07
CA PRO A 217 -5.12 5.77 21.93
C PRO A 217 -4.56 4.40 21.55
N LYS A 218 -5.43 3.47 21.21
CA LYS A 218 -5.06 2.10 20.81
C LYS A 218 -5.56 1.82 19.42
N ARG A 219 -4.68 1.34 18.54
CA ARG A 219 -5.10 0.79 17.25
C ARG A 219 -5.91 -0.48 17.50
N LEU A 220 -7.03 -0.64 16.80
CA LEU A 220 -7.84 -1.86 16.85
C LEU A 220 -7.67 -2.67 15.57
N THR A 221 -7.47 -3.97 15.73
CA THR A 221 -7.59 -4.95 14.64
C THR A 221 -9.06 -5.24 14.33
N LEU A 222 -9.33 -5.83 13.16
CA LEU A 222 -10.69 -6.24 12.79
C LEU A 222 -11.31 -7.23 13.80
N SER A 223 -10.50 -8.11 14.38
CA SER A 223 -10.94 -9.09 15.37
C SER A 223 -11.32 -8.42 16.69
N GLU A 224 -10.47 -7.52 17.19
CA GLU A 224 -10.75 -6.75 18.40
C GLU A 224 -11.97 -5.87 18.22
N LEU A 225 -12.09 -5.18 17.08
CA LEU A 225 -13.24 -4.34 16.77
C LEU A 225 -14.56 -5.15 16.79
N LYS A 226 -14.57 -6.34 16.18
CA LYS A 226 -15.73 -7.24 16.20
C LYS A 226 -16.09 -7.69 17.62
N SER A 227 -15.09 -7.92 18.47
CA SER A 227 -15.31 -8.30 19.88
C SER A 227 -15.94 -7.19 20.72
N ARG A 228 -15.87 -5.93 20.28
CA ARG A 228 -16.47 -4.77 20.98
C ARG A 228 -17.96 -4.58 20.68
N PHE A 229 -18.57 -5.37 19.80
CA PHE A 229 -20.01 -5.31 19.54
C PHE A 229 -20.81 -5.59 20.83
N PRO A 230 -21.88 -4.84 21.17
CA PRO A 230 -22.68 -3.93 20.34
C PRO A 230 -22.27 -2.45 20.40
N LYS A 231 -21.07 -2.13 20.88
CA LYS A 231 -20.60 -0.74 20.97
C LYS A 231 -20.48 -0.12 19.57
N CYS A 232 -21.18 0.97 19.32
CA CYS A 232 -21.16 1.66 18.03
C CYS A 232 -19.89 2.52 17.87
N ALA A 233 -19.48 2.73 16.62
CA ALA A 233 -18.45 3.71 16.29
C ALA A 233 -18.98 5.14 16.56
N GLU A 234 -18.12 5.97 17.14
CA GLU A 234 -18.34 7.40 17.28
C GLU A 234 -18.48 8.07 15.92
N LEU A 235 -19.12 9.25 15.93
CA LEU A 235 -19.45 9.99 14.71
C LEU A 235 -20.15 9.11 13.67
N GLN A 236 -20.94 8.12 14.10
CA GLN A 236 -21.65 7.19 13.22
C GLN A 236 -20.73 6.50 12.18
N GLY A 237 -19.44 6.35 12.48
CA GLY A 237 -18.45 5.77 11.56
C GLY A 237 -17.84 6.74 10.54
N TYR A 238 -18.14 8.05 10.60
CA TYR A 238 -17.42 9.06 9.83
C TYR A 238 -16.03 9.31 10.39
N CYS A 239 -15.08 9.63 9.52
CA CYS A 239 -13.70 9.86 9.93
C CYS A 239 -13.56 11.16 10.74
N PRO A 240 -13.07 11.11 12.00
CA PRO A 240 -12.92 12.31 12.83
C PRO A 240 -11.86 13.27 12.26
N VAL A 241 -10.80 12.72 11.64
CA VAL A 241 -9.69 13.52 11.11
C VAL A 241 -10.11 14.29 9.87
N THR A 242 -10.81 13.66 8.91
CA THR A 242 -11.32 14.39 7.75
C THR A 242 -12.29 15.47 8.15
N TYR A 243 -13.17 15.17 9.11
CA TYR A 243 -14.20 16.09 9.51
C TYR A 243 -13.60 17.35 10.15
N LEU A 244 -12.68 17.21 11.11
CA LEU A 244 -12.04 18.36 11.75
C LEU A 244 -11.12 19.12 10.79
N ASP A 245 -10.23 18.42 10.07
CA ASP A 245 -9.29 19.06 9.13
C ASP A 245 -10.04 19.78 7.99
N GLY A 246 -11.19 19.23 7.58
CA GLY A 246 -12.11 19.84 6.62
C GLY A 246 -12.96 20.98 7.20
N LYS A 247 -12.61 21.49 8.38
CA LYS A 247 -13.31 22.58 9.10
C LYS A 247 -14.78 22.27 9.36
N GLN A 248 -15.07 21.00 9.65
CA GLN A 248 -16.40 20.50 9.99
C GLN A 248 -17.47 20.75 8.91
N ARG A 249 -17.03 20.82 7.64
CA ARG A 249 -17.91 21.01 6.49
C ARG A 249 -18.57 19.71 6.06
N TYR A 250 -19.68 19.85 5.35
CA TYR A 250 -20.47 18.71 4.87
C TYR A 250 -19.67 17.85 3.87
N GLU A 251 -18.84 18.46 3.02
CA GLU A 251 -18.00 17.76 2.04
C GLU A 251 -16.91 16.91 2.70
N ALA A 252 -16.58 17.19 3.97
CA ALA A 252 -15.54 16.51 4.73
C ALA A 252 -16.06 15.32 5.57
N LEU A 253 -17.38 15.09 5.57
CA LEU A 253 -18.02 13.92 6.18
C LEU A 253 -17.81 12.69 5.30
N VAL A 254 -16.64 12.07 5.42
CA VAL A 254 -16.25 10.88 4.68
C VAL A 254 -16.38 9.66 5.59
N PRO A 255 -17.06 8.58 5.16
CA PRO A 255 -17.14 7.36 5.95
C PRO A 255 -15.76 6.73 6.13
N GLY A 256 -15.45 6.29 7.35
CA GLY A 256 -14.21 5.59 7.66
C GLY A 256 -14.20 4.15 7.14
N ASN A 257 -13.01 3.57 7.03
CA ASN A 257 -12.81 2.17 6.72
C ASN A 257 -12.54 1.38 8.01
N ILE A 258 -13.29 0.29 8.21
CA ILE A 258 -13.25 -0.59 9.38
C ILE A 258 -11.82 -1.13 9.68
N GLN A 259 -10.96 -1.23 8.66
CA GLN A 259 -9.55 -1.62 8.82
C GLN A 259 -8.70 -0.61 9.61
N TYR A 260 -9.12 0.65 9.64
CA TYR A 260 -8.41 1.75 10.29
C TYR A 260 -9.16 2.25 11.51
N ALA A 261 -9.38 1.35 12.47
CA ALA A 261 -10.08 1.66 13.71
C ALA A 261 -9.10 1.96 14.86
N ALA A 262 -9.49 2.89 15.72
CA ALA A 262 -8.82 3.21 16.97
C ALA A 262 -9.80 3.26 18.14
N GLU A 263 -9.35 2.86 19.33
CA GLU A 263 -10.04 3.05 20.59
C GLU A 263 -9.38 4.19 21.38
N TYR A 264 -10.17 5.14 21.85
CA TYR A 264 -9.70 6.23 22.71
C TYR A 264 -10.80 6.61 23.71
N ARG A 265 -10.49 6.64 25.01
CA ARG A 265 -11.46 6.91 26.10
C ARG A 265 -12.70 6.02 26.04
N ASP A 266 -12.49 4.72 25.85
CA ASP A 266 -13.56 3.75 25.67
C ASP A 266 -14.54 4.15 24.54
N ARG A 267 -14.06 4.79 23.48
CA ARG A 267 -14.84 5.12 22.28
C ARG A 267 -14.12 4.64 21.04
N ILE A 268 -14.88 4.15 20.06
CA ILE A 268 -14.34 3.57 18.83
C ILE A 268 -14.42 4.62 17.72
N PHE A 269 -13.29 4.93 17.11
CA PHE A 269 -13.19 5.85 15.98
C PHE A 269 -12.74 5.09 14.74
N ILE A 270 -13.32 5.40 13.58
CA ILE A 270 -12.97 4.76 12.30
C ILE A 270 -12.42 5.83 11.37
N CYS A 271 -11.21 5.62 10.86
CA CYS A 271 -10.54 6.55 9.96
C CYS A 271 -10.66 6.10 8.50
N GLU A 272 -10.58 7.05 7.56
CA GLU A 272 -10.68 6.74 6.12
C GLU A 272 -9.42 6.03 5.60
N THR A 273 -8.23 6.47 6.04
CA THR A 273 -6.93 5.97 5.56
C THR A 273 -5.98 5.71 6.74
N GLU A 274 -4.92 4.93 6.49
CA GLU A 274 -3.86 4.67 7.46
C GLU A 274 -3.20 5.97 7.95
N GLU A 275 -2.93 6.92 7.05
CA GLU A 275 -2.35 8.22 7.40
C GLU A 275 -3.21 9.00 8.40
N LYS A 276 -4.54 8.95 8.21
CA LYS A 276 -5.50 9.61 9.10
C LYS A 276 -5.62 8.89 10.44
N LEU A 277 -5.52 7.56 10.44
CA LEU A 277 -5.41 6.79 11.67
C LEU A 277 -4.17 7.20 12.46
N GLN A 278 -3.00 7.25 11.82
CA GLN A 278 -1.77 7.69 12.47
C GLN A 278 -1.88 9.12 13.02
N LYS A 279 -2.48 10.04 12.26
CA LYS A 279 -2.74 11.40 12.72
C LYS A 279 -3.66 11.43 13.95
N PHE A 280 -4.69 10.59 13.99
CA PHE A 280 -5.56 10.44 15.15
C PHE A 280 -4.82 9.86 16.36
N LEU A 281 -4.00 8.82 16.18
CA LEU A 281 -3.19 8.22 17.26
C LEU A 281 -2.18 9.21 17.84
N ARG A 282 -1.61 10.10 17.02
CA ARG A 282 -0.68 11.15 17.46
C ARG A 282 -1.35 12.23 18.28
N MET A 283 -2.56 12.65 17.90
CA MET A 283 -3.27 13.78 18.53
C MET A 283 -4.73 13.44 18.85
N PRO A 284 -5.00 12.39 19.66
CA PRO A 284 -6.37 11.94 19.89
C PRO A 284 -7.21 13.01 20.60
N MET A 285 -6.58 13.80 21.48
CA MET A 285 -7.21 14.91 22.20
C MET A 285 -7.75 16.00 21.28
N HIS A 286 -7.18 16.17 20.08
CA HIS A 286 -7.63 17.17 19.12
C HIS A 286 -8.88 16.71 18.36
N TYR A 287 -9.02 15.40 18.12
CA TYR A 287 -10.02 14.84 17.22
C TYR A 287 -11.22 14.16 17.90
N TRP A 288 -11.13 13.79 19.18
CA TRP A 288 -12.15 12.94 19.82
C TRP A 288 -13.48 13.66 20.14
N ASP A 289 -13.45 14.94 20.55
CA ASP A 289 -14.63 15.66 21.03
C ASP A 289 -15.34 16.43 19.91
N GLN A 290 -15.89 15.68 18.96
CA GLN A 290 -16.61 16.24 17.82
C GLN A 290 -18.09 15.89 17.87
N LYS A 291 -18.93 16.80 17.38
CA LYS A 291 -20.37 16.59 17.24
C LYS A 291 -20.73 16.67 15.76
N LEU A 292 -21.48 15.67 15.30
CA LEU A 292 -21.97 15.65 13.93
C LEU A 292 -23.04 16.74 13.71
N PRO A 293 -23.12 17.30 12.49
CA PRO A 293 -24.19 18.21 12.14
C PRO A 293 -25.50 17.44 11.96
N TYR A 294 -26.64 18.14 12.09
CA TYR A 294 -27.96 17.51 11.93
C TYR A 294 -28.18 16.93 10.52
N LYS A 295 -27.59 17.56 9.50
CA LYS A 295 -27.68 17.11 8.10
C LYS A 295 -26.46 16.27 7.74
N LEU A 296 -26.68 14.98 7.55
CA LEU A 296 -25.66 14.01 7.18
C LEU A 296 -25.72 13.66 5.70
N PRO A 297 -24.59 13.28 5.08
CA PRO A 297 -24.59 12.79 3.71
C PRO A 297 -25.38 11.49 3.62
N PRO A 298 -26.21 11.32 2.56
CA PRO A 298 -26.94 10.09 2.37
C PRO A 298 -25.96 8.92 2.26
N LEU A 299 -26.31 7.80 2.88
CA LEU A 299 -25.57 6.56 2.73
C LEU A 299 -25.56 6.19 1.24
N LYS A 300 -24.37 6.01 0.67
CA LYS A 300 -24.19 5.58 -0.72
C LYS A 300 -24.46 4.08 -0.83
N GLU A 301 -25.70 3.68 -0.57
CA GLU A 301 -26.12 2.31 -0.82
C GLU A 301 -26.37 2.12 -2.33
N PRO A 302 -25.88 1.03 -2.93
CA PRO A 302 -26.15 0.76 -4.34
C PRO A 302 -27.65 0.46 -4.51
N ILE A 303 -28.40 1.45 -4.94
CA ILE A 303 -29.82 1.29 -5.26
C ILE A 303 -29.93 0.49 -6.55
N HIS A 304 -30.60 -0.67 -6.51
CA HIS A 304 -30.86 -1.46 -7.70
C HIS A 304 -31.77 -0.68 -8.67
N LEU A 305 -31.43 -0.63 -9.96
CA LEU A 305 -32.23 0.07 -10.98
C LEU A 305 -33.71 -0.37 -10.99
N THR A 306 -33.97 -1.65 -10.73
CA THR A 306 -35.32 -2.24 -10.65
C THR A 306 -36.12 -1.82 -9.42
N SER A 307 -35.47 -1.25 -8.40
CA SER A 307 -36.13 -0.73 -7.21
C SER A 307 -36.61 0.71 -7.36
N LEU A 308 -36.24 1.39 -8.47
CA LEU A 308 -36.68 2.75 -8.73
C LEU A 308 -38.16 2.79 -9.18
N PRO A 309 -38.90 3.87 -8.83
CA PRO A 309 -40.19 4.16 -9.43
C PRO A 309 -40.11 4.24 -10.96
N LEU A 310 -41.22 3.97 -11.65
CA LEU A 310 -41.28 3.91 -13.12
C LEU A 310 -40.61 5.12 -13.83
N PRO A 311 -40.81 6.39 -13.40
CA PRO A 311 -40.11 7.52 -14.01
C PRO A 311 -38.58 7.41 -13.91
N GLY A 312 -38.05 7.09 -12.72
CA GLY A 312 -36.61 6.95 -12.49
C GLY A 312 -36.01 5.74 -13.22
N TYR A 313 -36.75 4.63 -13.30
CA TYR A 313 -36.36 3.46 -14.10
C TYR A 313 -36.22 3.80 -15.58
N LEU A 314 -37.20 4.51 -16.16
CA LEU A 314 -37.17 4.90 -17.57
C LEU A 314 -36.06 5.92 -17.85
N GLU A 315 -35.89 6.90 -16.97
CA GLU A 315 -34.86 7.92 -17.08
C GLU A 315 -33.45 7.30 -17.08
N GLN A 316 -33.14 6.50 -16.05
CA GLN A 316 -31.82 5.90 -15.90
C GLN A 316 -31.58 4.75 -16.90
N GLY A 317 -32.62 3.99 -17.25
CA GLY A 317 -32.52 2.81 -18.09
C GLY A 317 -32.60 3.06 -19.59
N THR A 318 -33.41 4.04 -20.04
CA THR A 318 -33.75 4.20 -21.47
C THR A 318 -33.44 5.58 -22.05
N ALA A 319 -33.36 6.64 -21.22
CA ALA A 319 -33.26 8.01 -21.72
C ALA A 319 -32.03 8.24 -22.59
N THR A 320 -30.85 7.80 -22.15
CA THR A 320 -29.60 7.99 -22.90
C THR A 320 -29.64 7.34 -24.29
N SER A 321 -30.24 6.14 -24.40
CA SER A 321 -30.43 5.44 -25.68
C SER A 321 -31.44 6.16 -26.58
N LEU A 322 -32.55 6.65 -26.02
CA LEU A 322 -33.57 7.39 -26.76
C LEU A 322 -33.06 8.76 -27.24
N ILE A 323 -32.37 9.51 -26.39
CA ILE A 323 -31.77 10.80 -26.75
C ILE A 323 -30.81 10.64 -27.93
N LYS A 324 -29.93 9.63 -27.89
CA LYS A 324 -29.01 9.34 -29.00
C LYS A 324 -29.76 9.02 -30.29
N ALA A 325 -30.79 8.17 -30.23
CA ALA A 325 -31.59 7.79 -31.40
C ALA A 325 -32.36 8.99 -32.00
N MET A 326 -32.95 9.82 -31.14
CA MET A 326 -33.69 11.02 -31.55
C MET A 326 -32.78 12.09 -32.13
N ASN A 327 -31.60 12.32 -31.54
CA ASN A 327 -30.60 13.24 -32.08
C ASN A 327 -30.11 12.78 -33.47
N ALA A 328 -29.79 11.49 -33.62
CA ALA A 328 -29.40 10.93 -34.92
C ALA A 328 -30.52 11.09 -35.97
N ALA A 329 -31.77 10.84 -35.58
CA ALA A 329 -32.92 11.04 -36.45
C ALA A 329 -33.12 12.52 -36.84
N GLY A 330 -32.87 13.45 -35.91
CA GLY A 330 -32.97 14.89 -36.12
C GLY A 330 -31.90 15.44 -37.08
N CYS A 331 -30.69 14.90 -37.03
CA CYS A 331 -29.62 15.24 -37.97
C CYS A 331 -29.90 14.69 -39.37
N LEU A 332 -30.33 13.43 -39.47
CA LEU A 332 -30.55 12.76 -40.75
C LEU A 332 -31.85 13.19 -41.45
N LYS A 333 -32.91 13.50 -40.68
CA LYS A 333 -34.27 13.79 -41.15
C LYS A 333 -34.79 12.73 -42.14
N PRO A 334 -34.82 11.44 -41.75
CA PRO A 334 -35.11 10.36 -42.66
C PRO A 334 -36.54 10.44 -43.21
N LYS A 335 -36.64 10.42 -44.54
CA LYS A 335 -37.92 10.34 -45.25
C LYS A 335 -37.86 9.14 -46.19
N PHE A 336 -38.59 8.09 -45.83
CA PHE A 336 -38.65 6.89 -46.65
C PHE A 336 -39.71 7.05 -47.76
N PRO A 337 -39.44 6.58 -48.99
CA PRO A 337 -40.40 6.59 -50.09
C PRO A 337 -41.78 6.03 -49.69
N PHE A 338 -42.85 6.71 -50.08
CA PHE A 338 -44.25 6.31 -49.85
C PHE A 338 -44.72 6.18 -48.38
N LEU A 339 -43.87 6.47 -47.38
CA LEU A 339 -44.26 6.49 -45.96
C LEU A 339 -44.43 7.92 -45.45
N SER A 340 -45.20 8.12 -44.39
CA SER A 340 -45.26 9.43 -43.72
C SER A 340 -43.93 9.77 -43.04
N VAL A 341 -43.68 11.06 -42.80
CA VAL A 341 -42.47 11.52 -42.09
C VAL A 341 -42.40 10.88 -40.69
N ARG A 342 -43.53 10.90 -39.97
CA ARG A 342 -43.65 10.29 -38.64
C ARG A 342 -43.29 8.80 -38.66
N ARG A 343 -43.81 8.03 -39.62
CA ARG A 343 -43.49 6.59 -39.72
C ARG A 343 -42.01 6.34 -40.06
N SER A 344 -41.43 7.16 -40.94
CA SER A 344 -40.01 7.04 -41.33
C SER A 344 -39.08 7.28 -40.13
N VAL A 345 -39.37 8.30 -39.33
CA VAL A 345 -38.61 8.62 -38.12
C VAL A 345 -38.75 7.53 -37.06
N LEU A 346 -39.97 7.02 -36.81
CA LEU A 346 -40.21 5.95 -35.84
C LEU A 346 -39.44 4.66 -36.19
N LEU A 347 -39.41 4.29 -37.47
CA LEU A 347 -38.66 3.13 -37.95
C LEU A 347 -37.15 3.31 -37.78
N TYR A 348 -36.64 4.50 -38.11
CA TYR A 348 -35.24 4.83 -37.90
C TYR A 348 -34.85 4.74 -36.42
N VAL A 349 -35.65 5.32 -35.52
CA VAL A 349 -35.42 5.23 -34.06
C VAL A 349 -35.45 3.77 -33.59
N ALA A 350 -36.41 2.97 -34.06
CA ALA A 350 -36.49 1.55 -33.71
C ALA A 350 -35.25 0.76 -34.18
N PHE A 351 -34.77 1.00 -35.41
CA PHE A 351 -33.55 0.38 -35.92
C PHE A 351 -32.31 0.83 -35.14
N HIS A 352 -32.21 2.12 -34.82
CA HIS A 352 -31.12 2.67 -34.03
C HIS A 352 -31.08 2.04 -32.63
N LEU A 353 -32.22 1.95 -31.94
CA LEU A 353 -32.31 1.31 -30.62
C LEU A 353 -31.88 -0.16 -30.68
N LYS A 354 -32.27 -0.92 -31.72
CA LYS A 354 -31.88 -2.33 -31.87
C LYS A 354 -30.42 -2.52 -32.30
N ALA A 355 -29.88 -1.64 -33.13
CA ALA A 355 -28.50 -1.71 -33.63
C ALA A 355 -27.48 -1.41 -32.52
N PHE A 356 -27.80 -0.46 -31.63
CA PHE A 356 -26.89 0.03 -30.59
C PHE A 356 -27.21 -0.47 -29.17
N ASN A 357 -28.12 -1.45 -29.00
CA ASN A 357 -28.42 -2.03 -27.68
C ASN A 357 -27.23 -2.88 -27.16
N PRO A 358 -26.52 -2.47 -26.08
CA PRO A 358 -25.36 -3.21 -25.57
C PRO A 358 -25.72 -4.59 -25.00
N LYS A 359 -26.98 -4.78 -24.54
CA LYS A 359 -27.47 -6.08 -24.05
C LYS A 359 -27.93 -7.01 -25.17
N GLY A 360 -27.97 -6.54 -26.42
CA GLY A 360 -28.33 -7.35 -27.58
C GLY A 360 -27.17 -8.22 -28.07
N SER A 361 -27.48 -9.39 -28.63
CA SER A 361 -26.47 -10.27 -29.23
C SER A 361 -25.72 -9.57 -30.38
N GLN A 362 -24.45 -9.94 -30.59
CA GLN A 362 -23.62 -9.36 -31.66
C GLN A 362 -24.26 -9.54 -33.04
N TYR A 363 -24.83 -10.73 -33.30
CA TYR A 363 -25.59 -11.02 -34.52
C TYR A 363 -26.77 -10.07 -34.72
N SER A 364 -27.60 -9.86 -33.68
CA SER A 364 -28.75 -8.95 -33.76
C SER A 364 -28.31 -7.52 -34.04
N ARG A 365 -27.29 -7.02 -33.34
CA ARG A 365 -26.74 -5.67 -33.56
C ARG A 365 -26.27 -5.46 -34.99
N GLN A 366 -25.49 -6.40 -35.54
CA GLN A 366 -25.01 -6.32 -36.93
C GLN A 366 -26.15 -6.41 -37.94
N LYS A 367 -27.13 -7.29 -37.72
CA LYS A 367 -28.32 -7.41 -38.56
C LYS A 367 -29.09 -6.08 -38.64
N TYR A 368 -29.34 -5.45 -37.49
CA TYR A 368 -30.07 -4.18 -37.43
C TYR A 368 -29.24 -2.99 -37.90
N LYS A 369 -27.92 -3.01 -37.74
CA LYS A 369 -27.02 -2.01 -38.33
C LYS A 369 -27.09 -2.03 -39.86
N LYS A 370 -27.01 -3.21 -40.48
CA LYS A 370 -27.18 -3.38 -41.94
C LYS A 370 -28.57 -2.95 -42.42
N LYS A 371 -29.63 -3.28 -41.66
CA LYS A 371 -30.99 -2.82 -41.98
C LYS A 371 -31.11 -1.29 -41.89
N MET A 372 -30.47 -0.69 -40.90
CA MET A 372 -30.45 0.76 -40.72
C MET A 372 -29.72 1.45 -41.89
N GLU A 373 -28.53 0.97 -42.27
CA GLU A 373 -27.75 1.49 -43.42
C GLU A 373 -28.59 1.45 -44.72
N LYS A 374 -29.17 0.29 -45.04
CA LYS A 374 -30.07 0.15 -46.20
C LYS A 374 -31.29 1.07 -46.14
N PHE A 375 -31.84 1.29 -44.94
CA PHE A 375 -32.97 2.18 -44.75
C PHE A 375 -32.57 3.64 -45.05
N VAL A 376 -31.37 4.07 -44.62
CA VAL A 376 -30.83 5.39 -44.92
C VAL A 376 -30.59 5.56 -46.42
N GLU A 377 -29.94 4.60 -47.08
CA GLU A 377 -29.71 4.61 -48.53
C GLU A 377 -31.03 4.77 -49.32
N ARG A 378 -32.07 4.05 -48.91
CA ARG A 378 -33.41 4.15 -49.52
C ARG A 378 -34.06 5.52 -49.28
N CYS A 379 -33.79 6.18 -48.15
CA CYS A 379 -34.27 7.55 -47.89
C CYS A 379 -33.56 8.59 -48.79
N GLU A 380 -32.27 8.40 -49.08
CA GLU A 380 -31.49 9.30 -49.93
C GLU A 380 -31.98 9.33 -51.40
N LEU A 381 -32.70 8.29 -51.84
CA LEU A 381 -33.30 8.24 -53.18
C LEU A 381 -34.21 9.44 -53.46
N ILE A 382 -34.97 9.92 -52.46
CA ILE A 382 -35.85 11.08 -52.65
C ILE A 382 -35.02 12.33 -52.93
N THR A 383 -33.99 12.58 -52.12
CA THR A 383 -33.09 13.72 -52.28
C THR A 383 -32.37 13.66 -53.63
N TYR A 384 -31.83 12.49 -53.97
CA TYR A 384 -31.14 12.27 -55.25
C TYR A 384 -32.06 12.51 -56.45
N LEU A 385 -33.26 11.90 -56.47
CA LEU A 385 -34.20 12.05 -57.57
C LEU A 385 -34.73 13.48 -57.67
N SER A 386 -34.99 14.15 -56.54
CA SER A 386 -35.42 15.56 -56.53
C SER A 386 -34.38 16.50 -57.15
N ALA A 387 -33.08 16.22 -56.97
CA ALA A 387 -32.01 17.04 -57.52
C ALA A 387 -31.73 16.74 -59.01
N LYS A 388 -31.94 15.50 -59.46
CA LYS A 388 -31.61 15.05 -60.82
C LYS A 388 -32.78 15.08 -61.80
N MET A 389 -34.03 15.05 -61.32
CA MET A 389 -35.22 15.19 -62.15
C MET A 389 -35.43 16.65 -62.58
N THR A 390 -35.25 16.91 -63.87
CA THR A 390 -35.55 18.21 -64.47
C THR A 390 -36.97 18.22 -65.05
N ARG A 391 -37.61 19.41 -65.08
CA ARG A 391 -38.94 19.59 -65.72
C ARG A 391 -38.95 19.25 -67.22
N LYS A 392 -37.80 19.36 -67.88
CA LYS A 392 -37.62 18.97 -69.29
C LYS A 392 -37.11 17.53 -69.35
N TYR A 393 -37.74 16.72 -70.21
CA TYR A 393 -37.32 15.36 -70.49
C TYR A 393 -35.90 15.36 -71.08
N LYS A 394 -35.06 14.43 -70.60
CA LYS A 394 -33.74 14.15 -71.16
C LYS A 394 -33.73 12.73 -71.68
N GLU A 395 -33.18 12.52 -72.87
CA GLU A 395 -32.96 11.17 -73.41
C GLU A 395 -32.00 10.38 -72.52
N PRO A 396 -32.10 9.03 -72.47
CA PRO A 396 -31.31 8.18 -71.58
C PRO A 396 -29.80 8.43 -71.65
N GLN A 397 -29.27 8.71 -72.85
CA GLN A 397 -27.86 9.01 -73.10
C GLN A 397 -27.33 10.28 -72.41
N PHE A 398 -28.22 11.21 -72.02
CA PHE A 398 -27.87 12.47 -71.34
C PHE A 398 -28.25 12.47 -69.85
N ARG A 399 -28.68 11.32 -69.30
CA ARG A 399 -28.96 11.15 -67.86
C ARG A 399 -27.70 10.72 -67.13
N ALA A 400 -27.70 10.90 -65.80
CA ALA A 400 -26.66 10.30 -64.98
C ALA A 400 -26.73 8.77 -65.08
N ILE A 401 -25.57 8.10 -65.13
CA ILE A 401 -25.44 6.66 -65.39
C ILE A 401 -26.28 5.82 -64.41
N ASP A 402 -26.42 6.26 -63.16
CA ASP A 402 -27.14 5.58 -62.08
C ASP A 402 -28.61 5.99 -61.94
N PHE A 403 -29.10 6.93 -62.77
CA PHE A 403 -30.42 7.54 -62.61
C PHE A 403 -31.57 6.56 -62.83
N ASP A 404 -31.56 5.83 -63.95
CA ASP A 404 -32.68 4.93 -64.30
C ASP A 404 -32.76 3.75 -63.31
N HIS A 405 -31.62 3.22 -62.85
CA HIS A 405 -31.57 2.20 -61.80
C HIS A 405 -32.13 2.71 -60.47
N LYS A 406 -31.73 3.91 -60.02
CA LYS A 406 -32.24 4.51 -58.77
C LYS A 406 -33.73 4.88 -58.85
N LEU A 407 -34.21 5.25 -60.03
CA LEU A 407 -35.62 5.52 -60.28
C LEU A 407 -36.47 4.24 -60.21
N GLN A 408 -36.00 3.15 -60.81
CA GLN A 408 -36.64 1.84 -60.71
C GLN A 408 -36.62 1.32 -59.25
N ALA A 409 -35.49 1.49 -58.55
CA ALA A 409 -35.38 1.17 -57.14
C ALA A 409 -36.36 1.98 -56.29
N PHE A 410 -36.54 3.28 -56.56
CA PHE A 410 -37.55 4.09 -55.87
C PHE A 410 -38.96 3.54 -56.06
N PHE A 411 -39.41 3.26 -57.29
CA PHE A 411 -40.75 2.74 -57.53
C PHE A 411 -40.98 1.34 -56.96
N SER A 412 -39.93 0.51 -56.89
CA SER A 412 -40.02 -0.84 -56.29
C SER A 412 -40.44 -0.80 -54.81
N LEU A 413 -40.22 0.33 -54.11
CA LEU A 413 -40.54 0.49 -52.69
C LEU A 413 -42.03 0.77 -52.41
N ARG A 414 -42.88 0.91 -53.44
CA ARG A 414 -44.30 1.31 -53.29
C ARG A 414 -45.15 0.31 -52.49
N ASN A 415 -44.82 -0.98 -52.57
CA ASN A 415 -45.56 -2.07 -51.92
C ASN A 415 -44.69 -2.90 -50.96
N ILE A 416 -43.53 -2.40 -50.55
CA ILE A 416 -42.58 -3.11 -49.69
C ILE A 416 -42.71 -2.62 -48.24
N ASP A 417 -42.85 -3.54 -47.29
CA ASP A 417 -42.75 -3.22 -45.87
C ASP A 417 -41.26 -2.98 -45.50
N PRO A 418 -40.88 -1.79 -45.04
CA PRO A 418 -39.50 -1.45 -44.67
C PRO A 418 -38.92 -2.31 -43.52
N VAL A 419 -39.74 -3.05 -42.78
CA VAL A 419 -39.29 -3.89 -41.66
C VAL A 419 -38.91 -5.31 -42.14
N THR A 420 -39.68 -5.86 -43.08
CA THR A 420 -39.56 -7.25 -43.55
C THR A 420 -38.95 -7.40 -44.95
N GLY A 421 -38.98 -6.36 -45.79
CA GLY A 421 -38.50 -6.39 -47.19
C GLY A 421 -37.32 -5.48 -47.55
#